data_AF-A0A848BYR6-F1
#
_entry.id   AF-A0A848BYR6-F1
#
_cell.length_a   1.000
_cell.length_b   1.000
_cell.length_c   1.000
_cell.angle_alpha   90.00
_cell.angle_beta   90.00
_cell.angle_gamma   90.00
#
_symmetry.space_group_name_H-M   'P 1'
#
loop_
_entity.id
_entity.type
_entity.pdbx_description
1 polymer ?
#
loop_
_entity_poly.entity_id
_entity_poly.type
_entity_poly.pdbx_seq_one_letter_code
_entity_poly.pdbx_strand_id
1 'polypeptide(L)'
;MNNTLGKHLLIDFYNCKAVFTDPEDLQPLVERAFELVGATLDGASFYHLDNELTCIAVSGNAHLCIHTYPDLSYAAVDIYSFNTDLQASKIMSALKIILKSDRIKATSIRRGDFGSIRDMRPKRKSKITTVRRMKNTGARIKHTSAKMFSILRHPKRSRRIRSYQNRKK
;
A
#
# COMPACT_ATOMS: atom_id res chain seq x y z
N MET A 1 -14.73 -23.33 4.59
CA MET A 1 -15.38 -22.09 4.09
C MET A 1 -14.75 -20.92 4.84
N ASN A 2 -14.41 -19.80 4.19
CA ASN A 2 -13.84 -18.65 4.90
C ASN A 2 -14.97 -17.97 5.69
N ASN A 3 -15.03 -18.19 7.00
CA ASN A 3 -16.12 -17.72 7.86
C ASN A 3 -15.90 -16.26 8.31
N THR A 4 -15.77 -15.35 7.34
CA THR A 4 -15.43 -13.95 7.62
C THR A 4 -16.50 -13.01 7.07
N LEU A 5 -17.07 -12.19 7.94
CA LEU A 5 -18.18 -11.31 7.61
C LEU A 5 -17.81 -10.10 6.75
N GLY A 6 -16.55 -9.66 6.82
CA GLY A 6 -16.11 -8.47 6.09
C GLY A 6 -14.64 -8.49 5.73
N LYS A 7 -14.22 -7.46 5.00
CA LYS A 7 -12.86 -7.28 4.53
C LYS A 7 -12.47 -5.82 4.67
N HIS A 8 -11.27 -5.59 5.17
CA HIS A 8 -10.67 -4.27 5.27
C HIS A 8 -9.38 -4.27 4.48
N LEU A 9 -9.27 -3.38 3.52
CA LEU A 9 -8.10 -3.17 2.69
C LEU A 9 -7.44 -1.84 3.06
N LEU A 10 -6.26 -1.90 3.64
CA LEU A 10 -5.42 -0.75 3.99
C LEU A 10 -4.37 -0.60 2.88
N ILE A 11 -4.24 0.58 2.30
CA ILE A 11 -3.40 0.82 1.13
C ILE A 11 -2.53 2.06 1.32
N ASP A 12 -1.21 1.87 1.26
CA ASP A 12 -0.23 2.92 1.18
C ASP A 12 0.10 3.20 -0.29
N PHE A 13 -0.11 4.43 -0.76
CA PHE A 13 0.35 4.92 -2.06
C PHE A 13 1.54 5.87 -1.87
N TYR A 14 2.63 5.62 -2.59
CA TYR A 14 3.87 6.40 -2.48
C TYR A 14 4.25 7.05 -3.81
N ASN A 15 4.93 8.19 -3.74
CA ASN A 15 5.30 9.02 -4.88
C ASN A 15 4.08 9.35 -5.74
N CYS A 16 3.00 9.77 -5.10
CA CYS A 16 1.80 10.29 -5.76
C CYS A 16 2.17 11.57 -6.51
N LYS A 17 1.65 11.73 -7.73
CA LYS A 17 1.88 12.92 -8.58
C LYS A 17 0.57 13.63 -8.93
N ALA A 18 -0.55 13.11 -8.44
CA ALA A 18 -1.79 13.86 -8.44
C ALA A 18 -1.61 15.05 -7.51
N VAL A 19 -2.11 16.20 -7.95
CA VAL A 19 -2.14 17.43 -7.17
C VAL A 19 -3.59 17.64 -6.78
N PHE A 20 -3.84 17.77 -5.49
CA PHE A 20 -5.12 18.08 -4.91
C PHE A 20 -4.91 19.38 -4.12
N THR A 21 -5.77 20.36 -4.36
CA THR A 21 -5.69 21.69 -3.73
C THR A 21 -6.75 21.81 -2.66
N ASP A 22 -7.95 21.29 -2.97
CA ASP A 22 -9.09 21.32 -2.09
C ASP A 22 -9.52 19.89 -1.72
N PRO A 23 -10.04 19.65 -0.51
CA PRO A 23 -10.51 18.34 -0.09
C PRO A 23 -11.52 17.71 -1.06
N GLU A 24 -12.37 18.52 -1.68
CA GLU A 24 -13.38 18.14 -2.67
C GLU A 24 -12.76 17.52 -3.93
N ASP A 25 -11.48 17.79 -4.23
CA ASP A 25 -10.75 17.15 -5.33
C ASP A 25 -10.60 15.63 -5.13
N LEU A 26 -10.84 15.13 -3.92
CA LEU A 26 -10.87 13.70 -3.61
C LEU A 26 -12.18 13.02 -4.03
N GLN A 27 -13.24 13.76 -4.36
CA GLN A 27 -14.56 13.22 -4.73
C GLN A 27 -14.48 12.18 -5.87
N PRO A 28 -13.75 12.38 -6.98
CA PRO A 28 -13.65 11.36 -8.03
C PRO A 28 -12.97 10.08 -7.56
N LEU A 29 -12.08 10.17 -6.58
CA LEU A 29 -11.41 9.02 -5.97
C LEU A 29 -12.39 8.22 -5.11
N VAL A 30 -13.25 8.92 -4.37
CA VAL A 30 -14.34 8.34 -3.56
C VAL A 30 -15.33 7.60 -4.45
N GLU A 31 -15.87 8.27 -5.47
CA GLU A 31 -16.85 7.69 -6.39
C GLU A 31 -16.29 6.44 -7.07
N ARG A 32 -15.05 6.51 -7.55
CA ARG A 32 -14.40 5.36 -8.19
C ARG A 32 -14.18 4.20 -7.23
N ALA A 33 -13.86 4.48 -5.96
CA ALA A 33 -13.69 3.44 -4.96
C ALA A 33 -15.02 2.71 -4.71
N PHE A 34 -16.12 3.44 -4.51
CA PHE A 34 -17.45 2.87 -4.28
C PHE A 34 -18.01 2.12 -5.49
N GLU A 35 -17.80 2.62 -6.71
CA GLU A 35 -18.11 1.92 -7.96
C GLU A 35 -17.43 0.53 -8.01
N LEU A 36 -16.15 0.46 -7.63
CA LEU A 36 -15.38 -0.79 -7.64
C LEU A 36 -15.76 -1.76 -6.51
N VAL A 37 -16.35 -1.25 -5.43
CA VAL A 37 -16.91 -2.05 -4.35
C VAL A 37 -18.34 -2.50 -4.68
N GLY A 38 -19.02 -1.85 -5.62
CA GLY A 38 -20.41 -2.12 -5.97
C GLY A 38 -21.38 -1.60 -4.92
N ALA A 39 -21.07 -0.46 -4.31
CA ALA A 39 -21.88 0.16 -3.27
C ALA A 39 -22.18 1.62 -3.62
N THR A 40 -23.32 2.15 -3.17
CA THR A 40 -23.79 3.52 -3.46
C THR A 40 -23.26 4.49 -2.43
N LEU A 41 -22.66 5.61 -2.83
CA LEU A 41 -22.21 6.63 -1.88
C LEU A 41 -23.41 7.24 -1.13
N ASP A 42 -23.48 7.06 0.19
CA ASP A 42 -24.57 7.63 1.00
C ASP A 42 -24.19 9.01 1.53
N GLY A 43 -22.91 9.23 1.82
CA GLY A 43 -22.39 10.51 2.29
C GLY A 43 -20.87 10.55 2.34
N ALA A 44 -20.32 11.75 2.18
CA ALA A 44 -18.90 12.03 2.30
C ALA A 44 -18.67 13.31 3.09
N SER A 45 -17.65 13.31 3.94
CA SER A 45 -17.16 14.46 4.66
C SER A 45 -15.71 14.69 4.29
N PHE A 46 -15.37 15.95 4.07
CA PHE A 46 -14.07 16.39 3.61
C PHE A 46 -13.45 17.35 4.63
N TYR A 47 -12.15 17.20 4.86
CA TYR A 47 -11.41 17.98 5.85
C TYR A 47 -10.09 18.45 5.27
N HIS A 48 -9.75 19.70 5.58
CA HIS A 48 -8.49 20.34 5.23
C HIS A 48 -7.75 20.67 6.53
N LEU A 49 -6.49 20.26 6.64
CA LEU A 49 -5.59 20.69 7.71
C LEU A 49 -4.24 21.05 7.11
N ASP A 50 -3.87 22.33 7.15
CA ASP A 50 -2.69 22.88 6.48
C ASP A 50 -2.64 22.53 4.98
N ASN A 51 -1.75 21.62 4.57
CA ASN A 51 -1.67 21.10 3.20
C ASN A 51 -2.23 19.67 3.09
N GLU A 52 -2.71 19.08 4.19
CA GLU A 52 -3.19 17.72 4.25
C GLU A 52 -4.70 17.67 3.99
N LEU A 53 -5.12 16.76 3.11
CA LEU A 53 -6.54 16.59 2.77
C LEU A 53 -7.01 15.22 3.22
N THR A 54 -8.15 15.19 3.90
CA THR A 54 -8.78 13.97 4.38
C THR A 54 -10.21 13.87 3.87
N CYS A 55 -10.62 12.67 3.46
CA CYS A 55 -12.00 12.35 3.11
C CYS A 55 -12.44 11.09 3.86
N ILE A 56 -13.62 11.14 4.46
CA ILE A 56 -14.31 9.97 5.02
C ILE A 56 -15.63 9.85 4.29
N ALA A 57 -15.89 8.68 3.72
CA ALA A 57 -17.11 8.41 2.98
C ALA A 57 -17.72 7.07 3.39
N VAL A 58 -19.04 7.01 3.39
CA VAL A 58 -19.81 5.87 3.90
C VAL A 58 -20.85 5.42 2.88
N SER A 59 -21.16 4.13 2.95
CA SER A 59 -22.21 3.48 2.16
C SER A 59 -22.69 2.26 2.91
N GLY A 60 -23.94 2.24 3.41
CA GLY A 60 -24.52 1.12 4.15
C GLY A 60 -23.53 0.45 5.12
N ASN A 61 -23.05 -0.75 4.76
CA ASN A 61 -22.09 -1.53 5.55
C ASN A 61 -20.64 -1.45 5.04
N ALA A 62 -20.26 -0.35 4.39
CA ALA A 62 -18.95 -0.07 3.84
C ALA A 62 -18.51 1.36 4.19
N HIS A 63 -17.20 1.55 4.27
CA HIS A 63 -16.62 2.89 4.42
C HIS A 63 -15.29 2.98 3.68
N LEU A 64 -14.94 4.23 3.38
CA LEU A 64 -13.70 4.65 2.77
C LEU A 64 -13.11 5.79 3.61
N CYS A 65 -11.83 5.68 3.94
CA CYS A 65 -11.05 6.81 4.46
C CYS A 65 -9.87 7.06 3.52
N ILE A 66 -9.61 8.33 3.22
CA ILE A 66 -8.47 8.77 2.42
C ILE A 66 -7.78 9.88 3.20
N HIS A 67 -6.49 9.72 3.44
CA HIS A 67 -5.60 10.80 3.90
C HIS A 67 -4.55 11.04 2.82
N THR A 68 -4.40 12.29 2.41
CA THR A 68 -3.36 12.71 1.48
C THR A 68 -2.41 13.67 2.15
N TYR A 69 -1.12 13.46 1.88
CA TYR A 69 0.00 14.23 2.39
C TYR A 69 0.83 14.71 1.19
N PRO A 70 0.44 15.84 0.56
CA PRO A 70 1.07 16.34 -0.66
C PRO A 70 2.59 16.52 -0.53
N ASP A 71 3.06 17.09 0.59
CA ASP A 71 4.48 17.32 0.85
C ASP A 71 5.31 16.03 0.90
N LEU A 72 4.69 14.93 1.29
CA LEU A 72 5.30 13.60 1.32
C LEU A 72 5.06 12.80 0.03
N SER A 73 4.28 13.35 -0.92
CA SER A 73 3.77 12.64 -2.09
C SER A 73 3.17 11.28 -1.72
N TYR A 74 2.36 11.28 -0.66
CA TYR A 74 1.86 10.08 0.00
C TYR A 74 0.33 10.14 0.18
N ALA A 75 -0.32 8.98 0.05
CA ALA A 75 -1.72 8.84 0.42
C ALA A 75 -1.96 7.49 1.13
N ALA A 76 -2.70 7.54 2.24
CA ALA A 76 -3.21 6.38 2.95
C ALA A 76 -4.69 6.21 2.59
N VAL A 77 -5.09 5.01 2.18
CA VAL A 77 -6.47 4.71 1.79
C VAL A 77 -6.95 3.44 2.48
N ASP A 78 -8.06 3.54 3.19
CA ASP A 78 -8.68 2.46 3.93
C ASP A 78 -10.06 2.17 3.35
N ILE A 79 -10.29 0.94 2.90
CA ILE A 79 -11.57 0.51 2.32
C ILE A 79 -12.08 -0.69 3.09
N TYR A 80 -13.21 -0.51 3.75
CA TYR A 80 -13.93 -1.56 4.45
C TYR A 80 -15.23 -1.90 3.74
N SER A 81 -15.55 -3.18 3.72
CA SER A 81 -16.88 -3.64 3.32
C SER A 81 -17.28 -4.89 4.09
N PHE A 82 -18.57 -4.98 4.42
CA PHE A 82 -19.24 -6.14 4.99
C PHE A 82 -19.98 -6.91 3.90
N ASN A 83 -19.90 -8.24 3.94
CA ASN A 83 -20.56 -9.19 3.05
C ASN A 83 -20.34 -8.97 1.54
N THR A 84 -19.29 -8.23 1.17
CA THR A 84 -18.90 -7.99 -0.23
C THR A 84 -17.41 -8.27 -0.41
N ASP A 85 -17.03 -8.93 -1.50
CA ASP A 85 -15.61 -9.18 -1.77
C ASP A 85 -14.94 -7.96 -2.39
N LEU A 86 -14.01 -7.35 -1.65
CA LEU A 86 -13.16 -6.30 -2.17
C LEU A 86 -12.15 -6.89 -3.17
N GLN A 87 -12.34 -6.58 -4.46
CA GLN A 87 -11.35 -6.94 -5.50
C GLN A 87 -10.11 -6.03 -5.40
N ALA A 88 -9.27 -6.29 -4.40
CA ALA A 88 -8.12 -5.48 -4.04
C ALA A 88 -7.19 -5.17 -5.24
N SER A 89 -7.03 -6.12 -6.17
CA SER A 89 -6.24 -5.90 -7.38
C SER A 89 -6.79 -4.79 -8.27
N LYS A 90 -8.12 -4.72 -8.45
CA LYS A 90 -8.82 -3.72 -9.26
C LYS A 90 -8.81 -2.36 -8.56
N ILE A 91 -9.18 -2.32 -7.27
CA ILE A 91 -9.14 -1.12 -6.43
C ILE A 91 -7.75 -0.50 -6.46
N MET A 92 -6.71 -1.27 -6.10
CA MET A 92 -5.34 -0.77 -6.11
C MET A 92 -4.92 -0.27 -7.50
N SER A 93 -5.32 -0.94 -8.59
CA SER A 93 -4.95 -0.51 -9.95
C SER A 93 -5.63 0.80 -10.33
N ALA A 94 -6.93 0.97 -10.03
CA ALA A 94 -7.68 2.17 -10.37
C ALA A 94 -7.20 3.38 -9.57
N LEU A 95 -7.10 3.24 -8.24
CA LEU A 95 -6.66 4.32 -7.36
C LEU A 95 -5.22 4.74 -7.64
N LYS A 96 -4.35 3.81 -8.06
CA LYS A 96 -2.98 4.13 -8.50
C LYS A 96 -2.95 5.08 -9.69
N ILE A 97 -3.86 4.90 -10.65
CA ILE A 97 -3.94 5.72 -11.86
C ILE A 97 -4.36 7.14 -11.46
N ILE A 98 -5.40 7.26 -10.63
CA ILE A 98 -5.91 8.55 -10.14
C ILE A 98 -4.83 9.29 -9.35
N LEU A 99 -4.23 8.64 -8.35
CA LEU A 99 -3.17 9.22 -7.50
C LEU A 99 -1.82 9.38 -8.24
N LYS A 100 -1.71 8.86 -9.47
CA LYS A 100 -0.46 8.78 -10.24
C LYS A 100 0.70 8.22 -9.42
N SER A 101 0.43 7.22 -8.58
CA SER A 101 1.39 6.65 -7.64
C SER A 101 2.33 5.66 -8.32
N ASP A 102 3.62 5.70 -7.98
CA ASP A 102 4.61 4.76 -8.52
C ASP A 102 4.67 3.43 -7.76
N ARG A 103 4.32 3.44 -6.47
CA ARG A 103 4.44 2.28 -5.58
C ARG A 103 3.24 2.17 -4.66
N ILE A 104 2.73 0.95 -4.57
CA ILE A 104 1.62 0.61 -3.67
C ILE A 104 2.05 -0.51 -2.73
N LYS A 105 1.67 -0.40 -1.47
CA LYS A 105 1.72 -1.47 -0.49
C LYS A 105 0.33 -1.60 0.12
N ALA A 106 -0.23 -2.81 0.07
CA ALA A 106 -1.56 -3.05 0.60
C ALA A 106 -1.54 -4.21 1.60
N THR A 107 -2.39 -4.09 2.59
CA THR A 107 -2.64 -5.10 3.61
C THR A 107 -4.14 -5.38 3.63
N SER A 108 -4.53 -6.64 3.46
CA SER A 108 -5.91 -7.07 3.62
C SER A 108 -6.10 -7.79 4.95
N ILE A 109 -7.08 -7.32 5.70
CA ILE A 109 -7.53 -7.87 6.98
C ILE A 109 -8.93 -8.45 6.77
N ARG A 110 -9.18 -9.65 7.29
CA ARG A 110 -10.52 -10.22 7.34
C ARG A 110 -11.20 -9.76 8.62
N ARG A 111 -12.45 -9.33 8.54
CA ARG A 111 -13.23 -8.80 9.66
C ARG A 111 -14.32 -9.80 10.02
N GLY A 112 -14.56 -10.00 11.32
CA GLY A 112 -15.52 -10.99 11.82
C GLY A 112 -15.12 -12.43 11.44
N ASP A 113 -13.87 -12.84 11.70
CA ASP A 113 -13.42 -14.23 11.55
C ASP A 113 -13.72 -15.00 12.84
N PHE A 114 -14.77 -15.82 12.83
CA PHE A 114 -15.26 -16.55 14.01
C PHE A 114 -14.76 -18.00 14.09
N GLY A 115 -13.77 -18.40 13.28
CA GLY A 115 -13.41 -19.81 13.16
C GLY A 115 -11.92 -20.12 12.99
N SER A 116 -11.06 -19.11 12.91
CA SER A 116 -9.61 -19.34 12.86
C SER A 116 -8.93 -18.84 14.13
N ILE A 117 -8.32 -19.75 14.91
CA ILE A 117 -7.45 -19.43 16.08
C ILE A 117 -6.22 -18.61 15.64
N ARG A 118 -5.96 -18.52 14.33
CA ARG A 118 -4.95 -17.61 13.79
C ARG A 118 -5.51 -16.20 13.83
N ASP A 119 -5.08 -15.46 14.86
CA ASP A 119 -5.18 -14.01 15.00
C ASP A 119 -5.00 -13.27 13.67
N MET A 120 -5.58 -12.06 13.53
CA MET A 120 -5.79 -11.26 12.31
C MET A 120 -4.53 -11.04 11.44
N ARG A 121 -3.96 -12.10 10.88
CA ARG A 121 -2.65 -12.02 10.23
C ARG A 121 -2.82 -11.34 8.88
N PRO A 122 -2.26 -10.14 8.69
CA PRO A 122 -2.48 -9.36 7.49
C PRO A 122 -1.91 -10.05 6.25
N LYS A 123 -2.70 -10.12 5.17
CA LYS A 123 -2.20 -10.53 3.85
C LYS A 123 -1.61 -9.31 3.13
N ARG A 124 -0.29 -9.28 2.96
CA ARG A 124 0.42 -8.19 2.27
C ARG A 124 0.51 -8.44 0.76
N LYS A 125 0.22 -7.40 -0.04
CA LYS A 125 0.46 -7.35 -1.48
C LYS A 125 1.24 -6.08 -1.82
N SER A 126 2.16 -6.16 -2.79
CA SER A 126 2.89 -4.97 -3.27
C SER A 126 2.87 -4.90 -4.79
N LYS A 127 2.71 -3.69 -5.33
CA LYS A 127 2.76 -3.40 -6.77
C LYS A 127 3.72 -2.22 -7.01
N ILE A 128 4.68 -2.39 -7.92
CA ILE A 128 5.69 -1.38 -8.29
C ILE A 128 5.67 -1.23 -9.81
N THR A 129 5.82 -0.01 -10.34
CA THR A 129 5.92 0.24 -11.80
C THR A 129 7.12 -0.46 -12.44
N THR A 130 7.00 -0.88 -13.70
CA THR A 130 8.06 -1.61 -14.43
C THR A 130 9.36 -0.81 -14.53
N VAL A 131 9.27 0.47 -14.88
CA VAL A 131 10.44 1.37 -14.97
C VAL A 131 11.19 1.44 -13.65
N ARG A 132 10.47 1.58 -12.52
CA ARG A 132 11.10 1.63 -11.19
C ARG A 132 11.61 0.27 -10.74
N ARG A 133 10.95 -0.82 -11.13
CA ARG A 133 11.46 -2.19 -10.92
C ARG A 133 12.79 -2.37 -11.63
N MET A 134 12.93 -1.92 -12.88
CA MET A 134 14.19 -1.95 -13.64
C MET A 134 15.28 -1.09 -12.98
N LYS A 135 14.96 0.16 -12.59
CA LYS A 135 15.92 1.03 -11.87
C LYS A 135 16.40 0.41 -10.56
N ASN A 136 15.49 -0.14 -9.75
CA ASN A 136 15.82 -0.79 -8.48
C ASN A 136 16.64 -2.07 -8.70
N THR A 137 16.34 -2.85 -9.74
CA THR A 137 17.13 -4.03 -10.11
C THR A 137 18.54 -3.63 -10.56
N GLY A 138 18.67 -2.61 -11.41
CA GLY A 138 19.97 -2.08 -11.85
C GLY A 138 20.83 -1.58 -10.69
N ALA A 139 20.24 -0.83 -9.76
CA ALA A 139 20.92 -0.38 -8.54
C ALA A 139 21.37 -1.58 -7.66
N ARG A 140 20.52 -2.59 -7.49
CA ARG A 140 20.88 -3.83 -6.77
C ARG A 140 22.01 -4.60 -7.46
N ILE A 141 21.97 -4.72 -8.79
CA ILE A 141 23.03 -5.40 -9.56
C ILE A 141 24.34 -4.66 -9.40
N LYS A 142 24.38 -3.33 -9.55
CA LYS A 142 25.58 -2.52 -9.33
C LYS A 142 26.15 -2.67 -7.92
N HIS A 143 25.29 -2.65 -6.90
CA HIS A 143 25.73 -2.84 -5.52
C HIS A 143 26.27 -4.27 -5.29
N THR A 144 25.61 -5.27 -5.89
CA THR A 144 26.01 -6.67 -5.77
C THR A 144 27.31 -6.93 -6.52
N SER A 145 27.49 -6.38 -7.73
CA SER A 145 28.71 -6.50 -8.50
C SER A 145 29.87 -5.79 -7.81
N ALA A 146 29.69 -4.56 -7.32
CA ALA A 146 30.70 -3.86 -6.52
C ALA A 146 31.12 -4.66 -5.28
N LYS A 147 30.14 -5.27 -4.58
CA LYS A 147 30.40 -6.16 -3.43
C LYS A 147 31.12 -7.45 -3.84
N MET A 148 30.82 -8.01 -5.00
CA MET A 148 31.50 -9.21 -5.50
C MET A 148 32.94 -8.92 -5.93
N PHE A 149 33.16 -7.80 -6.63
CA PHE A 149 34.49 -7.33 -7.00
C PHE A 149 35.36 -7.03 -5.79
N SER A 150 34.81 -6.45 -4.72
CA SER A 150 35.57 -6.23 -3.49
C SER A 150 35.93 -7.54 -2.78
N ILE A 151 35.05 -8.55 -2.81
CA ILE A 151 35.33 -9.90 -2.31
C ILE A 151 36.46 -10.57 -3.13
N LEU A 152 36.40 -10.49 -4.46
CA LEU A 152 37.41 -11.07 -5.37
C LEU A 152 38.78 -10.40 -5.23
N ARG A 153 38.83 -9.07 -5.05
CA ARG A 153 40.09 -8.33 -4.84
C ARG A 153 40.72 -8.56 -3.46
N HIS A 154 39.93 -8.91 -2.45
CA HIS A 154 40.40 -9.12 -1.07
C HIS A 154 39.92 -10.45 -0.46
N PRO A 155 40.35 -11.60 -0.99
CA PRO A 155 39.86 -12.92 -0.56
C PRO A 155 40.20 -13.23 0.91
N LYS A 156 41.34 -12.73 1.43
CA LYS A 156 41.77 -12.94 2.83
C LYS A 156 40.97 -12.13 3.86
N ARG A 157 40.31 -11.02 3.47
CA ARG A 157 39.51 -10.15 4.38
C ARG A 157 38.10 -10.72 4.63
N SER A 158 37.54 -11.42 3.64
CA SER A 158 36.27 -12.15 3.72
C SER A 158 36.27 -13.26 4.81
N ARG A 159 37.39 -13.99 4.95
CA ARG A 159 37.53 -15.06 5.97
C ARG A 159 37.48 -14.54 7.42
N ARG A 160 38.00 -13.33 7.69
CA ARG A 160 37.97 -12.69 9.02
C ARG A 160 36.56 -12.27 9.48
N ILE A 161 35.66 -11.94 8.55
CA ILE A 161 34.28 -11.53 8.89
C ILE A 161 33.43 -12.75 9.28
N ARG A 162 33.61 -13.90 8.60
CA ARG A 162 32.95 -15.17 8.98
C ARG A 162 33.38 -15.67 10.36
N SER A 163 34.65 -15.55 10.72
CA SER A 163 35.13 -15.98 12.05
C SER A 163 34.60 -15.12 13.20
N TYR A 164 34.22 -13.86 12.95
CA TYR A 164 33.69 -12.97 13.98
C TYR A 164 32.19 -13.19 14.25
N GLN A 165 31.41 -13.55 13.22
CA GLN A 165 29.97 -13.88 13.39
C GLN A 165 29.74 -15.24 14.08
N ASN A 166 30.64 -16.22 13.90
CA ASN A 166 30.56 -17.51 14.62
C ASN A 166 31.06 -17.46 16.07
N ARG A 167 31.60 -16.33 16.55
CA ARG A 167 32.05 -16.14 17.95
C ARG A 167 31.05 -15.37 18.84
N LYS A 168 29.93 -14.91 18.28
CA LYS A 168 28.86 -14.21 19.03
C LYS A 168 27.53 -14.98 19.05
N LYS A 169 27.61 -16.31 19.00
CA LYS A 169 26.54 -17.21 19.44
C LYS A 169 27.01 -17.94 20.68
#